data_AF-A0A2E5MDL1-F1
#
_entry.id   AF-A0A2E5MDL1-F1
#
_cell.length_a   1.000
_cell.length_b   1.000
_cell.length_c   1.000
_cell.angle_alpha   90.00
_cell.angle_beta   90.00
_cell.angle_gamma   90.00
#
_symmetry.space_group_name_H-M   'P 1'
#
loop_
_entity.id
_entity.type
_entity.pdbx_description
1 polymer ?
#
loop_
_entity_poly.entity_id
_entity_poly.type
_entity_poly.pdbx_seq_one_letter_code
_entity_poly.pdbx_strand_id
1 'polypeptide(L)' 'MMARFIIQNRIENEKDILAFNLGGYTFDYSLSTPLEPVFTRPQA' A
#
# COMPACT_ATOMS: atom_id res chain seq x y z
N MET A 1 -0.97 -7.71 -6.65
CA MET A 1 -2.34 -7.13 -6.52
C MET A 1 -2.34 -5.61 -6.34
N MET A 2 -1.20 -4.91 -6.44
CA MET A 2 -1.14 -3.45 -6.21
C MET A 2 -1.62 -2.63 -7.42
N ALA A 3 -1.19 -2.97 -8.63
CA ALA A 3 -1.64 -2.30 -9.86
C ALA A 3 -3.17 -2.35 -10.05
N ARG A 4 -3.80 -3.48 -9.68
CA ARG A 4 -5.27 -3.62 -9.73
C ARG A 4 -5.97 -2.66 -8.78
N PHE A 5 -5.44 -2.47 -7.57
CA PHE A 5 -6.01 -1.54 -6.58
C PHE A 5 -5.94 -0.10 -7.07
N ILE A 6 -4.83 0.31 -7.69
CA ILE A 6 -4.65 1.65 -8.26
C ILE A 6 -5.68 1.91 -9.36
N ILE A 7 -5.84 0.96 -10.29
CA ILE A 7 -6.77 1.10 -11.41
C ILE A 7 -8.23 1.08 -10.93
N GLN A 8 -8.59 0.18 -10.01
CA GLN A 8 -9.96 0.06 -9.52
C GLN A 8 -10.42 1.29 -8.72
N ASN A 9 -9.53 1.84 -7.89
CA ASN A 9 -9.85 3.02 -7.09
C ASN A 9 -9.52 4.33 -7.81
N ARG A 10 -8.99 4.28 -9.04
CA ARG A 10 -8.54 5.44 -9.81
C ARG A 10 -7.65 6.35 -8.99
N ILE A 11 -6.63 5.75 -8.36
CA ILE A 11 -5.73 6.48 -7.50
C ILE A 11 -4.81 7.34 -8.36
N GLU A 12 -4.93 8.65 -8.18
CA GLU A 12 -4.09 9.66 -8.84
C GLU A 12 -3.04 10.24 -7.88
N ASN A 13 -3.25 10.09 -6.57
CA ASN A 13 -2.34 10.56 -5.53
C ASN A 13 -1.54 9.40 -4.89
N GLU A 14 -0.24 9.59 -4.76
CA GLU A 14 0.66 8.64 -4.08
C GLU A 14 0.25 8.37 -2.62
N LYS A 15 -0.38 9.35 -1.96
CA LYS A 15 -0.87 9.20 -0.59
C LYS A 15 -2.02 8.21 -0.46
N ASP A 16 -2.85 8.07 -1.49
CA ASP A 16 -3.98 7.14 -1.46
C ASP A 16 -3.51 5.69 -1.64
N ILE A 17 -2.34 5.47 -2.24
CA ILE A 17 -1.70 4.14 -2.30
C ILE A 17 -1.37 3.61 -0.90
N LEU A 18 -1.15 4.49 0.08
CA LEU A 18 -0.87 4.09 1.47
C LEU A 18 -2.08 3.41 2.13
N ALA A 19 -3.30 3.61 1.60
CA ALA A 19 -4.50 2.93 2.05
C ALA A 19 -4.63 1.49 1.52
N PHE A 20 -3.63 0.99 0.77
CA PHE A 20 -3.63 -0.37 0.26
C PHE A 20 -3.63 -1.40 1.41
N ASN A 21 -4.72 -2.17 1.51
CA ASN A 21 -4.92 -3.21 2.53
C ASN A 21 -5.31 -4.60 1.97
N LEU A 22 -5.10 -4.79 0.66
CA LEU A 22 -5.60 -5.96 -0.07
C LEU A 22 -4.78 -7.21 0.28
N GLY A 23 -5.43 -8.31 0.66
CA GLY A 23 -4.75 -9.60 0.89
C GLY A 23 -3.96 -9.69 2.19
N GLY A 24 -4.31 -8.86 3.19
CA GLY A 24 -3.64 -8.82 4.50
C GLY A 24 -2.33 -8.06 4.51
N TYR A 25 -2.03 -7.31 3.45
CA TYR A 25 -0.96 -6.33 3.48
C TYR A 25 -1.40 -5.11 4.29
N THR A 26 -0.49 -4.53 5.06
CA THR A 26 -0.68 -3.31 5.84
C THR A 26 0.50 -2.39 5.62
N PHE A 27 0.22 -1.10 5.52
CA PHE A 27 1.26 -0.08 5.41
C PHE A 27 2.00 0.07 6.74
N ASP A 28 3.33 0.01 6.71
CA ASP A 28 4.19 0.09 7.89
C ASP A 28 4.91 1.43 7.92
N TYR A 29 4.38 2.40 8.69
CA TYR A 29 4.95 3.74 8.77
C TYR A 29 6.38 3.75 9.36
N SER A 30 6.76 2.76 10.17
CA SER A 30 8.08 2.71 10.79
C SER A 30 9.18 2.29 9.81
N LEU A 31 8.84 1.47 8.82
CA LEU A 31 9.76 1.04 7.77
C LEU A 31 9.65 1.88 6.49
N SER A 32 8.57 2.64 6.36
CA SER A 32 8.30 3.45 5.17
C SER A 32 9.06 4.77 5.19
N THR A 33 9.63 5.13 4.05
CA THR A 33 10.22 6.45 3.82
C THR A 33 9.33 7.27 2.88
N PRO A 34 9.53 8.60 2.76
CA PRO A 34 8.75 9.44 1.85
C PRO A 34 8.82 9.01 0.38
N LEU A 35 9.89 8.31 -0.01
CA LEU A 35 10.12 7.84 -1.37
C LEU A 35 9.84 6.33 -1.53
N GLU A 36 9.81 5.58 -0.42
CA GLU A 36 9.68 4.13 -0.44
C GLU A 36 8.67 3.66 0.63
N PRO A 37 7.38 3.60 0.29
CA PRO A 37 6.37 3.05 1.18
C PRO A 37 6.49 1.53 1.28
N VAL A 38 6.65 1.02 2.50
CA VAL A 38 6.79 -0.41 2.82
C VAL A 38 5.45 -0.97 3.28
N PHE A 39 5.03 -2.06 2.64
CA PHE A 39 3.82 -2.80 3.00
C PHE A 39 4.20 -4.18 3.52
N THR A 40 3.90 -4.43 4.78
CA THR A 40 4.19 -5.70 5.45
C THR A 40 2.94 -6.59 5.43
N ARG A 41 3.13 -7.90 5.47
CA ARG A 41 2.05 -8.88 5.61
C ARG A 41 2.44 -9.85 6.72
N PRO A 42 1.63 -10.01 7.77
CA PRO A 42 1.87 -11.06 8.76
C PRO A 42 1.69 -12.42 8.09
N GLN A 43 2.74 -13.22 8.10
CA GLN A 43 2.68 -14.63 7.72
C GLN A 43 2.35 -15.42 8.99
N ALA A 44 1.12 -15.89 9.09
CA ALA A 44 0.68 -16.83 10.12
C ALA A 44 1.02 -18.28 9.71
#